data_AF-I2CQB9-F1
#
_entry.id   AF-I2CQB9-F1
#
_cell.length_a   1.000
_cell.length_b   1.000
_cell.length_c   1.000
_cell.angle_alpha   90.00
_cell.angle_beta   90.00
_cell.angle_gamma   90.00
#
_symmetry.space_group_name_H-M   'P 1'
#
loop_
_entity.id
_entity.type
_entity.pdbx_description
1 polymer ?
#
loop_
_entity_poly.entity_id
_entity_poly.type
_entity_poly.pdbx_seq_one_letter_code
_entity_poly.pdbx_strand_id
1 'polypeptide(L)' 'MHFHGAYFSNYSAWLTNPTSTKPSAQIVWPIVGQEVLNADVGGNFQGIQITSGFFQLWRAEGITSEVE' A
#
# COMPACT_ATOMS: atom_id res chain seq x y z
N MET A 1 -3.49 -12.15 -3.30
CA MET A 1 -3.21 -10.72 -3.61
C MET A 1 -1.83 -10.29 -3.09
N HIS A 2 -0.80 -11.15 -3.14
CA HIS A 2 0.50 -10.84 -2.54
C HIS A 2 1.41 -10.01 -3.46
N PHE A 3 1.39 -10.28 -4.77
CA PHE A 3 2.28 -9.61 -5.72
C PHE A 3 2.13 -8.08 -5.75
N HIS A 4 0.89 -7.58 -5.77
CA HIS A 4 0.63 -6.14 -5.66
C HIS A 4 1.10 -5.57 -4.31
N GLY A 5 0.97 -6.34 -3.23
CA GLY A 5 1.51 -6.01 -1.91
C GLY A 5 3.03 -5.89 -1.90
N ALA A 6 3.73 -6.80 -2.58
CA ALA A 6 5.19 -6.80 -2.60
C ALA A 6 5.79 -5.66 -3.43
N TYR A 7 5.21 -5.37 -4.61
CA TYR A 7 5.85 -4.46 -5.58
C TYR A 7 5.24 -3.05 -5.66
N PHE A 8 3.97 -2.89 -5.31
CA PHE A 8 3.21 -1.67 -5.59
C PHE A 8 2.45 -1.16 -4.37
N SER A 9 3.00 -1.39 -3.17
CA SER A 9 2.34 -1.05 -1.92
C SER A 9 3.26 -0.26 -0.98
N ASN A 10 2.65 0.29 0.07
CA ASN A 10 3.33 0.92 1.18
C ASN A 10 3.35 0.05 2.45
N TYR A 11 3.41 -1.29 2.30
CA TYR A 11 3.26 -2.22 3.42
C TYR A 11 4.28 -2.00 4.55
N SER A 12 5.58 -1.91 4.25
CA SER A 12 6.61 -1.62 5.25
C SER A 12 6.39 -0.28 5.97
N ALA A 13 6.00 0.77 5.24
CA ALA A 13 5.71 2.07 5.84
C ALA A 13 4.45 2.04 6.72
N TRP A 14 3.43 1.28 6.32
CA TRP A 14 2.24 1.05 7.11
C TRP A 14 2.53 0.22 8.38
N LEU A 15 3.36 -0.82 8.29
CA LEU A 15 3.78 -1.61 9.46
C LEU A 15 4.45 -0.75 10.54
N THR A 16 5.20 0.27 10.12
CA THR A 16 5.91 1.17 11.02
C THR A 16 4.97 2.16 11.72
N ASN A 17 3.89 2.59 11.07
CA ASN A 17 2.90 3.50 11.65
C ASN A 17 1.46 3.21 11.15
N PRO A 18 0.82 2.13 11.65
CA PRO A 18 -0.43 1.62 11.09
C PRO A 18 -1.65 2.48 11.40
N THR A 19 -1.54 3.45 12.31
CA THR A 19 -2.64 4.34 12.71
C THR A 19 -2.70 5.62 11.88
N SER A 20 -1.57 6.12 11.39
CA SER A 20 -1.53 7.33 10.55
C SER A 20 -1.37 7.04 9.06
N THR A 21 -0.70 5.95 8.68
CA THR A 21 -0.49 5.58 7.28
C THR A 21 -1.71 4.78 6.78
N LYS A 22 -2.23 5.14 5.61
CA LYS A 22 -3.35 4.42 5.00
C LYS A 22 -2.82 3.29 4.11
N PRO A 23 -3.45 2.09 4.15
CA PRO A 23 -3.01 0.97 3.31
C PRO A 23 -3.26 1.26 1.83
N SER A 24 -2.26 1.04 1.00
CA SER A 24 -2.32 1.21 -0.46
C SER A 24 -1.51 0.11 -1.15
N ALA A 25 -2.07 -0.48 -2.22
CA ALA A 25 -1.43 -1.55 -3.00
C ALA A 25 -1.75 -1.49 -4.51
N GLN A 26 -2.13 -0.30 -4.99
CA GLN A 26 -2.43 -0.06 -6.40
C GLN A 26 -1.94 1.32 -6.81
N ILE A 27 -1.22 1.38 -7.92
CA ILE A 27 -0.69 2.60 -8.51
C ILE A 27 -1.24 2.73 -9.94
N VAL A 28 -1.62 3.95 -10.30
CA VAL A 28 -2.11 4.31 -11.63
C VAL A 28 -0.99 4.94 -12.46
N TRP A 29 -0.85 4.55 -13.72
CA TRP A 29 0.12 5.17 -14.62
C TRP A 29 -0.32 6.57 -15.10
N PRO A 30 0.63 7.52 -15.25
CA PRO A 30 0.36 8.88 -15.70
C PRO A 30 0.27 8.97 -17.22
N ILE A 31 -0.89 8.61 -17.79
CA ILE A 31 -1.10 8.62 -19.25
C ILE A 31 -1.91 9.85 -19.70
N VAL A 32 -3.02 10.13 -19.01
CA VAL A 32 -4.01 11.16 -19.41
C VAL A 32 -4.44 12.08 -18.26
N GLY A 33 -3.66 12.18 -17.18
CA GLY A 33 -4.05 12.92 -15.97
C GLY A 33 -4.72 12.06 -14.89
N GLN A 34 -4.89 10.76 -15.15
CA GLN A 34 -5.49 9.81 -14.20
C GLN A 34 -4.59 9.51 -12.99
N GLU A 35 -3.32 9.93 -12.99
CA GLU A 35 -2.44 9.88 -11.82
C GLU A 35 -2.93 10.73 -10.66
N VAL A 36 -3.91 11.61 -10.88
CA VAL A 36 -4.67 12.28 -9.80
C VAL A 36 -5.30 11.27 -8.82
N LEU A 37 -5.54 10.04 -9.26
CA LEU A 37 -6.03 8.94 -8.42
C LEU A 37 -4.96 8.40 -7.44
N ASN A 38 -3.67 8.67 -7.67
CA ASN A 38 -2.60 8.32 -6.75
C ASN A 38 -2.51 9.36 -5.62
N ALA A 39 -3.43 9.26 -4.65
CA ALA A 39 -3.46 10.17 -3.51
C ALA A 39 -2.26 9.94 -2.57
N ASP A 40 -1.86 10.97 -1.83
CA ASP A 40 -0.95 10.81 -0.70
C ASP A 40 -1.63 10.00 0.41
N VAL A 41 -1.08 8.82 0.69
CA VAL A 41 -1.58 7.88 1.70
C VAL A 41 -0.66 7.78 2.92
N GLY A 42 0.38 8.62 2.99
CA GLY A 42 1.40 8.59 4.03
C GLY A 42 2.51 7.57 3.73
N GLY A 43 3.60 7.66 4.50
CA GLY A 43 4.77 6.80 4.30
C GLY A 43 5.59 7.12 3.05
N ASN A 44 5.53 8.38 2.58
CA ASN A 44 6.15 8.83 1.33
C ASN A 44 5.71 8.00 0.10
N PHE A 45 4.43 7.61 0.07
CA PHE A 45 3.85 6.79 -0.98
C PHE A 45 2.57 7.43 -1.51
N GLN A 46 2.39 7.36 -2.83
CA GLN A 46 1.20 7.83 -3.53
C GLN A 46 0.54 6.68 -4.29
N GLY A 47 -0.76 6.50 -4.08
CA GLY A 47 -1.51 5.43 -4.71
C GLY A 47 -2.98 5.41 -4.30
N ILE A 48 -3.68 4.36 -4.69
CA ILE A 48 -5.07 4.16 -4.34
C ILE A 48 -5.15 3.47 -2.98
N GLN A 49 -5.80 4.14 -2.02
CA GLN A 49 -6.14 3.53 -0.74
C GLN A 49 -7.02 2.29 -0.96
N ILE A 50 -6.60 1.16 -0.40
CA ILE A 50 -7.36 -0.08 -0.43
C ILE A 50 -8.20 -0.25 0.84
N THR A 51 -9.33 -0.96 0.71
CA THR A 51 -10.24 -1.25 1.83
C THR A 51 -10.49 -2.75 2.03
N SER A 52 -9.73 -3.61 1.34
CA SER A 52 -9.88 -5.06 1.40
C SER A 52 -9.37 -5.72 2.69
N GLY A 53 -8.58 -5.02 3.50
CA GLY A 53 -8.05 -5.53 4.77
C GLY A 53 -6.79 -6.40 4.66
N PHE A 54 -6.13 -6.47 3.50
CA PHE A 54 -4.96 -7.35 3.31
C PHE A 54 -3.77 -7.02 4.21
N PHE A 55 -3.52 -5.74 4.50
CA PHE A 55 -2.39 -5.35 5.35
C PHE A 55 -2.53 -5.88 6.79
N GLN A 56 -3.75 -5.85 7.33
CA GLN A 56 -4.06 -6.40 8.64
C GLN A 56 -3.91 -7.92 8.65
N LEU A 57 -4.32 -8.58 7.56
CA LEU A 57 -4.19 -10.03 7.39
C LEU A 57 -2.71 -10.45 7.33
N TRP A 58 -1.90 -9.84 6.47
CA TRP A 58 -0.46 -10.14 6.38
C TRP A 58 0.28 -9.88 7.69
N ARG A 59 -0.08 -8.79 8.39
CA ARG A 59 0.47 -8.52 9.72
C ARG A 59 0.13 -9.62 10.72
N ALA A 60 -1.08 -10.18 10.66
CA ALA A 60 -1.48 -11.29 11.51
C ALA A 60 -0.78 -12.61 11.13
N GLU A 61 -0.39 -12.77 9.87
CA GLU A 61 0.44 -13.89 9.37
C GLU A 61 1.92 -13.75 9.79
N GLY A 62 2.31 -12.60 10.34
CA GLY A 62 3.69 -12.32 10.74
C GLY A 62 4.59 -11.85 9.60
N ILE A 63 4.01 -11.43 8.47
CA ILE A 63 4.76 -10.87 7.34
C ILE A 63 5.29 -9.49 7.74
N THR A 64 6.60 -9.29 7.68
CA THR A 64 7.29 -8.06 8.11
C THR A 64 8.03 -7.34 6.98
N SER A 65 8.14 -7.94 5.80
CA SER A 65 8.79 -7.31 4.64
C SER A 65 8.17 -7.71 3.31
N GLU A 66 8.41 -6.94 2.27
CA GLU A 66 7.92 -7.23 0.90
C GLU A 66 8.66 -8.38 0.19
N VAL A 67 9.70 -8.96 0.82
CA VAL A 67 10.57 -9.99 0.22
C VAL A 67 10.19 -11.42 0.67
N GLU A 68 9.22 -11.55 1.57
CA GLU A 68 8.77 -12.85 2.13
C GLU A 68 7.92 -13.70 1.17
#